data_AF-A0AAU3V0X7-F1
#
_entry.id   AF-A0AAU3V0X7-F1
#
_cell.length_a   1.000
_cell.length_b   1.000
_cell.length_c   1.000
_cell.angle_alpha   90.00
_cell.angle_beta   90.00
_cell.angle_gamma   90.00
#
_symmetry.space_group_name_H-M   'P 1'
#
loop_
_entity.id
_entity.type
_entity.pdbx_description
1 polymer ?
#
loop_
_entity_poly.entity_id
_entity_poly.type
_entity_poly.pdbx_seq_one_letter_code
_entity_poly.pdbx_strand_id
1 'polypeptide(L)'
;MFGRLGAPEILLILVVVLLLFGAKRLPDMARSFGQSLRILRSETKAMREDGSGEAPGAVRTAALEPGAATPGPGAATPHTAPEAAAADAPHRR
;
A
#
# COMPACT_ATOMS: atom_id res chain seq x y z
N MET A 1 -6.54 15.66 41.31
CA MET A 1 -5.15 15.23 41.10
C MET A 1 -4.87 14.61 39.72
N PHE A 2 -5.85 14.49 38.79
CA PHE A 2 -5.67 13.89 37.46
C PHE A 2 -5.60 14.89 36.28
N GLY A 3 -5.63 16.20 36.55
CA GLY A 3 -5.68 17.26 35.53
C GLY A 3 -4.32 17.73 35.01
N ARG A 4 -3.24 16.96 35.20
CA ARG A 4 -1.89 17.31 34.75
C ARG A 4 -1.38 16.44 33.60
N LEU A 5 -2.17 15.52 33.05
CA LEU A 5 -1.86 14.95 31.73
C LEU A 5 -2.12 16.05 30.70
N GLY A 6 -1.15 16.96 30.58
CA GLY A 6 -1.17 17.99 29.57
C GLY A 6 -0.49 17.49 28.30
N ALA A 7 -0.37 18.42 27.35
CA ALA A 7 0.48 18.23 26.18
C ALA A 7 1.90 17.70 26.48
N PRO A 8 2.61 18.10 27.57
CA PRO A 8 3.98 17.62 27.80
C PRO A 8 4.08 16.13 28.14
N GLU A 9 3.15 15.56 28.92
CA GLU A 9 3.15 14.12 29.23
C GLU A 9 2.90 13.28 27.97
N ILE A 10 1.97 13.71 27.12
CA ILE A 10 1.71 13.05 25.83
C ILE A 10 2.95 13.11 24.94
N LEU A 11 3.64 14.25 24.92
CA LEU A 11 4.87 14.41 24.15
C LEU A 11 5.98 13.48 24.67
N LEU A 12 6.14 13.34 25.99
CA LEU A 12 7.12 12.44 26.60
C LEU A 12 6.86 10.98 26.20
N ILE A 13 5.60 10.52 26.28
CA ILE A 13 5.21 9.17 25.89
C ILE A 13 5.48 8.97 24.39
N LEU A 14 5.12 9.95 23.56
CA LEU A 14 5.36 9.92 22.12
C LEU A 14 6.85 9.78 21.82
N VAL A 15 7.72 10.54 22.49
CA VAL A 15 9.18 10.41 22.36
C VAL A 15 9.64 9.00 22.70
N VAL A 16 9.21 8.43 23.82
CA VAL A 16 9.57 7.05 24.21
C VAL A 16 9.13 6.04 23.14
N VAL A 17 7.89 6.14 22.66
CA VAL A 17 7.39 5.27 21.59
C VAL A 17 8.21 5.44 20.30
N LEU A 18 8.59 6.67 19.94
CA LEU A 18 9.45 6.93 18.78
C LEU A 18 10.85 6.33 18.95
N LEU A 19 11.40 6.27 20.17
CA LEU A 19 12.67 5.61 20.43
C LEU A 19 12.57 4.09 20.28
N LEU A 20 11.48 3.48 20.76
CA LEU A 20 11.26 2.04 20.70
C LEU A 20 10.95 1.54 19.28
N PHE A 21 10.03 2.22 18.59
CA PHE A 21 9.56 1.82 17.27
C PHE A 21 10.32 2.51 16.13
N GLY A 22 10.88 3.70 16.36
CA GLY A 22 11.53 4.52 15.34
C GLY A 22 10.55 5.47 14.63
N ALA A 23 11.07 6.65 14.24
CA ALA A 23 10.29 7.71 13.57
C ALA A 23 9.63 7.27 12.25
N LYS A 24 10.17 6.24 11.58
CA LYS A 24 9.64 5.73 10.30
C LYS A 24 8.56 4.66 10.50
N ARG A 25 8.53 3.92 11.61
CA ARG A 25 7.60 2.80 11.82
C ARG A 25 6.23 3.25 12.31
N LEU A 26 6.18 4.26 13.17
CA LEU A 26 4.92 4.80 13.68
C LEU A 26 3.98 5.32 12.56
N PRO A 27 4.44 6.16 11.61
CA PRO A 27 3.59 6.60 10.50
C PRO A 27 3.26 5.48 9.51
N ASP A 28 4.17 4.53 9.31
CA ASP A 28 3.96 3.40 8.40
C ASP A 28 2.86 2.45 8.92
N MET A 29 2.92 2.10 10.21
CA MET A 29 1.87 1.35 10.90
C MET A 29 0.55 2.13 10.93
N ALA A 30 0.58 3.44 11.24
CA ALA A 30 -0.63 4.25 11.22
C ALA A 30 -1.29 4.31 9.83
N ARG A 31 -0.50 4.35 8.75
CA ARG A 31 -1.01 4.33 7.37
C ARG A 31 -1.68 2.99 7.02
N SER A 32 -1.04 1.86 7.34
CA SER A 32 -1.61 0.54 7.05
C SER A 32 -2.86 0.24 7.89
N PHE A 33 -2.82 0.53 9.21
CA PHE A 33 -3.99 0.42 10.09
C PHE A 33 -5.11 1.40 9.70
N GLY A 34 -4.75 2.63 9.30
CA GLY A 34 -5.69 3.64 8.85
C GLY A 34 -6.42 3.25 7.57
N GLN A 35 -5.75 2.56 6.64
CA GLN A 35 -6.37 2.06 5.42
C GLN A 35 -7.41 0.98 5.71
N SER A 36 -7.10 0.03 6.61
CA SER A 36 -8.07 -0.98 7.07
C SER A 36 -9.27 -0.34 7.78
N LEU A 37 -9.01 0.58 8.70
CA LEU A 37 -10.06 1.32 9.42
C LEU A 37 -10.93 2.18 8.48
N ARG A 38 -10.36 2.71 7.39
CA ARG A 38 -11.10 3.51 6.41
C ARG A 38 -12.13 2.66 5.67
N ILE A 39 -11.75 1.46 5.22
CA ILE A 39 -12.64 0.52 4.51
C ILE A 39 -13.77 0.09 5.45
N LEU A 40 -13.41 -0.33 6.67
CA LEU A 40 -14.37 -0.70 7.72
C LEU A 40 -15.31 0.47 8.05
N ARG A 41 -14.79 1.69 8.19
CA ARG A 41 -15.62 2.88 8.42
C ARG A 41 -16.54 3.18 7.25
N SER A 42 -16.09 3.05 6.00
CA SER A 42 -16.95 3.33 4.83
C SER A 42 -18.09 2.32 4.72
N GLU A 43 -17.82 1.04 4.96
CA GLU A 43 -18.86 0.01 4.97
C GLU A 43 -19.83 0.21 6.14
N THR A 44 -19.30 0.45 7.35
CA THR A 44 -20.13 0.74 8.53
C THR A 44 -20.93 2.03 8.37
N LYS A 45 -20.37 3.04 7.71
CA LYS A 45 -21.04 4.32 7.44
C LYS A 45 -22.14 4.16 6.41
N ALA A 46 -21.92 3.42 5.32
CA ALA A 46 -22.97 3.10 4.35
C ALA A 46 -24.15 2.37 5.02
N MET A 47 -23.86 1.39 5.88
CA MET A 47 -24.88 0.65 6.64
C MET A 47 -25.64 1.52 7.65
N ARG A 48 -25.05 2.65 8.09
CA ARG A 48 -25.71 3.64 8.96
C ARG A 48 -26.40 4.77 8.18
N GLU A 49 -25.92 5.08 6.97
CA GLU A 49 -26.41 6.15 6.10
C GLU A 49 -27.54 5.73 5.16
N ASP A 50 -27.87 4.43 5.07
CA ASP A 50 -29.12 3.95 4.47
C ASP A 50 -30.40 4.53 5.16
N GLY A 51 -30.23 5.33 6.22
CA GLY A 51 -31.25 6.20 6.80
C GLY A 51 -31.09 7.72 6.57
N SER A 52 -29.98 8.26 6.04
CA SER A 52 -29.77 9.72 5.81
C SER A 52 -28.47 10.04 5.02
N GLY A 53 -28.59 10.33 3.71
CA GLY A 53 -27.85 11.36 2.92
C GLY A 53 -26.29 11.45 2.87
N GLU A 54 -25.72 10.96 1.77
CA GLU A 54 -24.59 11.43 0.91
C GLU A 54 -23.40 12.26 1.49
N ALA A 55 -22.15 11.77 1.30
CA ALA A 55 -21.04 12.47 0.61
C ALA A 55 -19.77 11.58 0.42
N PRO A 56 -19.25 11.44 -0.83
CA PRO A 56 -18.05 10.67 -1.18
C PRO A 56 -16.74 11.48 -1.09
N GLY A 57 -15.64 10.75 -0.90
CA GLY A 57 -14.31 11.29 -0.58
C GLY A 57 -13.69 12.23 -1.63
N ALA A 58 -12.96 13.23 -1.14
CA ALA A 58 -12.06 14.06 -1.93
C ALA A 58 -10.76 14.31 -1.16
N VAL A 59 -9.75 13.45 -1.41
CA VAL A 59 -8.37 13.92 -1.59
C VAL A 59 -7.81 13.14 -2.77
N ARG A 60 -8.17 13.60 -3.98
CA ARG A 60 -7.32 13.39 -5.15
C ARG A 60 -6.17 14.36 -5.00
N THR A 61 -5.03 13.89 -4.52
CA THR A 61 -3.77 14.61 -4.75
C THR A 61 -3.39 14.38 -6.20
N ALA A 62 -3.90 15.25 -7.07
CA ALA A 62 -3.41 15.38 -8.42
C ALA A 62 -2.10 16.18 -8.41
N ALA A 63 -1.10 15.66 -9.13
CA ALA A 63 -0.13 16.39 -9.93
C ALA A 63 0.85 17.36 -9.25
N LEU A 64 2.09 16.90 -9.07
CA LEU A 64 3.36 17.47 -9.57
C LEU A 64 4.30 16.25 -9.73
N GLU A 65 4.62 15.73 -10.91
CA GLU A 65 5.58 16.29 -11.86
C GLU A 65 5.40 15.70 -13.29
N PRO A 66 5.30 16.54 -14.33
CA PRO A 66 5.40 16.17 -15.73
C PRO A 66 6.88 16.05 -16.13
N GLY A 67 7.39 14.81 -16.21
CA GLY A 67 8.77 14.52 -16.62
C GLY A 67 8.80 13.49 -17.73
N ALA A 68 8.88 13.96 -18.97
CA ALA A 68 9.08 13.15 -20.15
C ALA A 68 10.40 12.36 -20.07
N ALA A 69 10.31 11.02 -20.07
CA ALA A 69 11.37 10.14 -20.54
C ALA A 69 10.76 9.21 -21.59
N THR A 70 10.98 9.63 -22.83
CA THR A 70 10.79 9.05 -24.16
C THR A 70 10.44 7.56 -24.28
N PRO A 71 9.49 7.19 -25.15
CA PRO A 71 9.28 5.80 -25.57
C PRO A 71 10.44 5.37 -26.48
N GLY A 72 11.14 4.29 -26.12
CA GLY A 72 12.14 3.65 -26.97
C GLY A 72 11.56 2.40 -27.65
N PRO A 73 11.18 2.45 -28.94
CA PRO A 73 10.90 1.27 -29.74
C PRO A 73 12.16 0.74 -30.42
N GLY A 74 12.40 -0.56 -30.31
CA GLY A 74 13.47 -1.30 -30.99
C GLY A 74 14.53 -1.83 -30.01
N ALA A 75 14.99 -3.06 -30.07
CA ALA A 75 14.77 -4.13 -31.02
C ALA A 75 15.31 -5.45 -30.42
N ALA A 76 14.77 -6.57 -30.89
CA ALA A 76 15.44 -7.87 -31.02
C ALA A 76 15.66 -8.66 -29.71
N THR A 77 15.19 -9.90 -29.51
CA THR A 77 14.74 -10.96 -30.44
C THR A 77 13.92 -12.01 -29.67
N PRO A 78 12.82 -12.55 -30.23
CA PRO A 78 12.33 -13.87 -29.88
C PRO A 78 13.12 -14.91 -30.69
N HIS A 79 14.05 -15.64 -30.06
CA HIS A 79 14.70 -16.76 -30.73
C HIS A 79 15.07 -17.90 -29.75
N THR A 80 14.36 -19.01 -29.98
CA THR A 80 14.89 -20.39 -30.08
C THR A 80 15.38 -21.11 -28.83
N ALA A 81 14.56 -22.06 -28.37
CA ALA A 81 15.03 -23.42 -28.10
C ALA A 81 13.86 -24.41 -28.30
N PRO A 82 13.67 -24.98 -29.51
CA PRO A 82 13.09 -26.30 -29.66
C PRO A 82 14.20 -27.37 -29.48
N GLU A 83 13.78 -28.60 -29.20
CA GLU A 83 14.50 -29.85 -29.50
C GLU A 83 15.47 -30.45 -28.45
N ALA A 84 14.93 -31.40 -27.67
CA ALA A 84 15.52 -32.71 -27.29
C ALA A 84 14.62 -33.34 -26.19
N ALA A 85 13.44 -33.90 -26.48
CA ALA A 85 13.25 -35.25 -27.04
C ALA A 85 14.19 -36.32 -26.42
N ALA A 86 13.77 -36.91 -25.31
CA ALA A 86 14.16 -38.28 -24.92
C ALA A 86 12.96 -38.96 -24.26
N ALA A 87 11.84 -38.96 -24.99
CA ALA A 87 10.77 -39.92 -24.82
C ALA A 87 11.11 -41.14 -25.68
N ASP A 88 11.07 -42.30 -25.03
CA ASP A 88 10.44 -43.53 -25.52
C ASP A 88 10.92 -44.14 -26.85
N ALA A 89 11.40 -45.39 -26.74
CA ALA A 89 11.94 -46.24 -27.80
C ALA A 89 10.96 -46.47 -28.97
N PRO A 90 11.41 -46.88 -30.19
CA PRO A 90 11.60 -48.31 -30.44
C PRO A 90 12.64 -48.76 -31.52
N HIS A 91 13.09 -50.01 -31.36
CA HIS A 91 13.47 -51.03 -32.38
C HIS A 91 14.62 -50.81 -33.41
N ARG A 92 15.73 -51.56 -33.26
CA ARG A 92 16.16 -52.70 -34.14
C ARG A 92 17.69 -52.88 -34.20
N ARG A 93 18.09 -54.14 -33.98
CA ARG A 93 19.30 -54.88 -34.42
C ARG A 93 20.66 -54.50 -33.87
#